data_AF-A0A060BT57-F1
#
_entry.id   AF-A0A060BT57-F1
#
_cell.length_a   1.000
_cell.length_b   1.000
_cell.length_c   1.000
_cell.angle_alpha   90.00
_cell.angle_beta   90.00
_cell.angle_gamma   90.00
#
_symmetry.space_group_name_H-M   'P 1'
#
loop_
_entity.id
_entity.type
_entity.pdbx_description
1 polymer ?
#
loop_
_entity_poly.entity_id
_entity_poly.type
_entity_poly.pdbx_seq_one_letter_code
_entity_poly.pdbx_strand_id
1 'polypeptide(L)'
;GSIVWQLNDCWPVTSWAAIDGDERVKPLYYALRAAYAPRLLTFQPRGADGGLDVAGPLALVAVNDTDEPWSQTLTLTRMTLTGEELAVATAYLHADARGTATLDVPAHVATAEDAEFEIVVADCGYPGDTDHVRTVTTFVRTWLCDTRVIPWLPLPKPSPKDYRVTVRAAS
;
A
#
# COMPACT_ATOMS: atom_id res chain seq x y z
N GLY A 1 -0.09 -12.21 -15.15
CA GLY A 1 -0.40 -13.17 -14.07
C GLY A 1 0.67 -13.09 -13.00
N SER A 2 0.30 -13.27 -11.74
CA SER A 2 1.21 -13.26 -10.59
C SER A 2 1.03 -14.54 -9.77
N ILE A 3 2.13 -15.08 -9.24
CA ILE A 3 2.15 -16.26 -8.39
C ILE A 3 2.85 -15.87 -7.09
N VAL A 4 2.19 -16.09 -5.98
CA VAL A 4 2.72 -15.76 -4.66
C VAL A 4 3.50 -16.95 -4.12
N TRP A 5 4.73 -16.70 -3.65
CA TRP A 5 5.51 -17.65 -2.87
C TRP A 5 5.40 -17.23 -1.39
N GLN A 6 4.67 -17.94 -0.52
CA GLN A 6 3.95 -19.21 -0.72
C GLN A 6 2.53 -19.14 -0.14
N LEU A 7 1.65 -20.05 -0.55
CA LEU A 7 0.28 -20.08 -0.03
C LEU A 7 0.23 -20.63 1.40
N ASN A 8 0.78 -21.82 1.63
CA ASN A 8 0.65 -22.55 2.90
C ASN A 8 1.98 -23.15 3.40
N ASP A 9 2.01 -23.52 4.68
CA ASP A 9 3.06 -24.32 5.30
C ASP A 9 2.63 -25.80 5.45
N CYS A 10 3.61 -26.72 5.50
CA CYS A 10 3.35 -28.14 5.79
C CYS A 10 3.70 -28.56 7.23
N TRP A 11 4.22 -27.64 8.05
CA TRP A 11 4.61 -27.85 9.45
C TRP A 11 4.80 -26.48 10.16
N PRO A 12 4.88 -26.42 11.50
CA PRO A 12 5.08 -25.17 12.22
C PRO A 12 6.46 -24.55 11.96
N VAL A 13 6.51 -23.47 11.18
CA VAL A 13 7.76 -22.82 10.76
C VAL A 13 7.57 -21.33 10.50
N THR A 14 8.64 -20.55 10.62
CA THR A 14 8.70 -19.18 10.11
C THR A 14 8.97 -19.23 8.60
N SER A 15 8.01 -18.77 7.80
CA SER A 15 8.05 -18.82 6.34
C SER A 15 7.32 -17.63 5.69
N TRP A 16 7.23 -17.65 4.36
CA TRP A 16 6.46 -16.71 3.54
C TRP A 16 4.98 -17.08 3.37
N ALA A 17 4.46 -18.06 4.10
CA ALA A 17 3.10 -18.55 3.86
C ALA A 17 2.02 -17.53 4.25
N ALA A 18 0.96 -17.42 3.44
CA ALA A 18 -0.26 -16.71 3.81
C ALA A 18 -1.14 -17.49 4.80
N ILE A 19 -1.00 -18.81 4.85
CA ILE A 19 -1.72 -19.75 5.74
C ILE A 19 -0.67 -20.61 6.46
N ASP A 20 -0.69 -20.66 7.79
CA ASP A 20 0.27 -21.48 8.55
C ASP A 20 -0.06 -22.99 8.50
N GLY A 21 0.82 -23.81 9.09
CA GLY A 21 0.67 -25.27 9.08
C GLY A 21 -0.50 -25.82 9.90
N ASP A 22 -1.08 -24.99 10.78
CA ASP A 22 -2.30 -25.28 11.54
C ASP A 22 -3.53 -24.63 10.87
N GLU A 23 -3.43 -24.29 9.58
CA GLU A 23 -4.49 -23.69 8.74
C GLU A 23 -4.94 -22.28 9.18
N ARG A 24 -4.12 -21.56 9.96
CA ARG A 24 -4.46 -20.19 10.39
C ARG A 24 -4.07 -19.17 9.31
N VAL A 25 -5.03 -18.34 8.93
CA VAL A 25 -4.83 -17.25 7.97
C VAL A 25 -3.98 -16.13 8.58
N LYS A 26 -2.87 -15.79 7.93
CA LYS A 26 -2.01 -14.65 8.28
C LYS A 26 -2.53 -13.36 7.64
N PRO A 27 -2.11 -12.17 8.10
CA PRO A 27 -2.49 -10.89 7.48
C PRO A 27 -2.29 -10.84 5.96
N LEU A 28 -1.24 -11.51 5.45
CA LEU A 28 -0.98 -11.64 4.02
C LEU A 28 -2.18 -12.24 3.26
N TYR A 29 -2.88 -13.22 3.81
CA TYR A 29 -4.06 -13.82 3.16
C TYR A 29 -5.13 -12.76 2.84
N TYR A 30 -5.42 -11.86 3.79
CA TYR A 30 -6.39 -10.79 3.60
C TYR A 30 -5.92 -9.75 2.58
N ALA A 31 -4.63 -9.43 2.57
CA ALA A 31 -4.03 -8.57 1.57
C ALA A 31 -4.11 -9.18 0.16
N LEU A 32 -3.86 -10.49 0.03
CA LEU A 32 -4.02 -11.21 -1.24
C LEU A 32 -5.47 -11.27 -1.69
N ARG A 33 -6.41 -11.49 -0.77
CA ARG A 33 -7.85 -11.44 -1.07
C ARG A 33 -8.26 -10.08 -1.62
N ALA A 34 -7.74 -8.98 -1.06
CA ALA A 34 -7.98 -7.63 -1.57
C ALA A 34 -7.29 -7.40 -2.94
N ALA A 35 -6.03 -7.82 -3.08
CA ALA A 35 -5.26 -7.63 -4.31
C ALA A 35 -5.77 -8.46 -5.51
N TYR A 36 -6.45 -9.58 -5.25
CA TYR A 36 -7.08 -10.43 -6.26
C TYR A 36 -8.60 -10.27 -6.31
N ALA A 37 -9.14 -9.18 -5.77
CA ALA A 37 -10.56 -8.88 -5.96
C ALA A 37 -10.86 -8.71 -7.47
N PRO A 38 -12.05 -9.12 -7.96
CA PRO A 38 -12.39 -9.02 -9.39
C PRO A 38 -12.30 -7.59 -9.96
N ARG A 39 -12.48 -6.59 -9.10
CA ARG A 39 -12.21 -5.18 -9.39
C ARG A 39 -11.38 -4.60 -8.27
N LEU A 40 -10.34 -3.85 -8.63
CA LEU A 40 -9.39 -3.27 -7.69
C LEU A 40 -9.10 -1.83 -8.08
N LEU A 41 -9.03 -0.96 -7.07
CA LEU A 41 -8.44 0.37 -7.18
C LEU A 41 -7.12 0.41 -6.43
N THR A 42 -6.11 1.02 -7.04
CA THR A 42 -4.79 1.18 -6.43
C THR A 42 -4.18 2.50 -6.81
N PHE A 43 -3.64 3.22 -5.83
CA PHE A 43 -2.86 4.42 -6.08
C PHE A 43 -1.42 4.05 -6.44
N GLN A 44 -0.96 4.54 -7.59
CA GLN A 44 0.38 4.29 -8.11
C GLN A 44 1.00 5.59 -8.61
N PRO A 45 2.07 6.08 -7.96
CA PRO A 45 2.91 7.16 -8.48
C PRO A 45 3.51 6.77 -9.84
N ARG A 46 3.35 7.62 -10.86
CA ARG A 46 3.71 7.26 -12.24
C ARG A 46 4.56 8.31 -12.93
N GLY A 47 5.52 7.85 -13.71
CA GLY A 47 6.40 8.68 -14.52
C GLY A 47 5.75 9.10 -15.84
N ALA A 48 6.42 9.97 -16.59
CA ALA A 48 5.96 10.45 -17.90
C ALA A 48 5.86 9.32 -18.95
N ASP A 49 6.58 8.23 -18.76
CA ASP A 49 6.53 7.02 -19.59
C ASP A 49 5.39 6.07 -19.22
N GLY A 50 4.60 6.41 -18.18
CA GLY A 50 3.59 5.53 -17.62
C GLY A 50 4.16 4.33 -16.89
N GLY A 51 5.44 4.36 -16.48
CA GLY A 51 6.02 3.41 -15.54
C GLY A 51 5.71 3.78 -14.09
N LEU A 52 5.95 2.85 -13.16
CA LEU A 52 5.98 3.17 -11.74
C LEU A 52 7.17 4.11 -11.46
N ASP A 53 6.89 5.30 -10.95
CA ASP A 53 7.90 6.26 -10.52
C ASP A 53 7.54 6.75 -9.13
N VAL A 54 8.36 6.37 -8.14
CA VAL A 54 8.12 6.74 -6.74
C VAL A 54 8.11 8.24 -6.50
N ALA A 55 8.80 9.04 -7.32
CA ALA A 55 8.80 10.50 -7.26
C ALA A 55 7.77 11.15 -8.20
N GLY A 56 7.09 10.35 -9.03
CA GLY A 56 6.10 10.80 -9.98
C GLY A 56 4.78 11.23 -9.34
N PRO A 57 3.93 11.95 -10.09
CA PRO A 57 2.58 12.30 -9.66
C PRO A 57 1.75 11.06 -9.32
N LEU A 58 0.85 11.22 -8.35
CA LEU A 58 -0.06 10.17 -7.93
C LEU A 58 -1.12 9.92 -9.02
N ALA A 59 -1.22 8.68 -9.48
CA ALA A 59 -2.30 8.22 -10.34
C ALA A 59 -3.16 7.17 -9.61
N LEU A 60 -4.43 7.08 -9.97
CA LEU A 60 -5.30 5.97 -9.59
C LEU A 60 -5.38 4.99 -10.75
N VAL A 61 -5.06 3.72 -10.49
CA VAL A 61 -5.22 2.63 -11.44
C VAL A 61 -6.41 1.77 -11.03
N ALA A 62 -7.34 1.60 -11.96
CA ALA A 62 -8.44 0.67 -11.86
C ALA A 62 -8.10 -0.60 -12.64
N VAL A 63 -8.24 -1.75 -12.00
CA VAL A 63 -8.06 -3.07 -12.60
C VAL A 63 -9.43 -3.75 -12.63
N ASN A 64 -9.85 -4.19 -13.81
CA ASN A 64 -11.10 -4.90 -14.02
C ASN A 64 -10.79 -6.30 -14.55
N ASP A 65 -10.75 -7.26 -13.64
CA ASP A 65 -10.56 -8.66 -13.97
C ASP A 65 -11.89 -9.36 -14.29
N THR A 66 -13.03 -8.66 -14.44
CA THR A 66 -14.32 -9.22 -14.90
C THR A 66 -14.45 -9.22 -16.43
N ASP A 67 -15.41 -9.96 -16.98
CA ASP A 67 -15.72 -10.05 -18.42
C ASP A 67 -16.74 -9.01 -18.88
N GLU A 68 -17.14 -8.13 -17.97
CA GLU A 68 -18.04 -7.01 -18.22
C GLU A 68 -17.27 -5.69 -18.08
N PRO A 69 -17.55 -4.68 -18.92
CA PRO A 69 -16.96 -3.36 -18.74
C PRO A 69 -17.38 -2.77 -17.39
N TRP A 70 -16.47 -2.05 -16.75
CA TRP A 70 -16.71 -1.36 -15.49
C TRP A 70 -16.80 0.13 -15.73
N SER A 71 -18.00 0.68 -15.57
CA SER A 71 -18.26 2.11 -15.73
C SER A 71 -18.99 2.65 -14.52
N GLN A 72 -18.40 3.61 -13.81
CA GLN A 72 -18.97 4.09 -12.55
C GLN A 72 -18.40 5.45 -12.16
N THR A 73 -19.13 6.20 -11.33
CA THR A 73 -18.64 7.44 -10.73
C THR A 73 -17.56 7.12 -9.70
N LEU A 74 -16.44 7.85 -9.78
CA LEU A 74 -15.33 7.82 -8.85
C LEU A 74 -15.31 9.13 -8.04
N THR A 75 -15.23 9.01 -6.72
CA THR A 75 -14.99 10.12 -5.81
C THR A 75 -13.62 9.98 -5.18
N LEU A 76 -12.81 11.03 -5.29
CA LEU A 76 -11.49 11.14 -4.69
C LEU A 76 -11.56 12.17 -3.58
N THR A 77 -11.25 11.77 -2.35
CA THR A 77 -11.35 12.63 -1.16
C THR A 77 -10.01 12.67 -0.44
N ARG A 78 -9.42 13.87 -0.33
CA ARG A 78 -8.34 14.14 0.63
C ARG A 78 -8.99 14.49 1.96
N MET A 79 -8.62 13.79 3.01
CA MET A 79 -9.21 13.98 4.34
C MET A 79 -8.18 13.75 5.44
N THR A 80 -8.49 14.28 6.62
CA THR A 80 -7.72 14.00 7.83
C THR A 80 -7.95 12.58 8.33
N LEU A 81 -7.08 12.09 9.22
CA LEU A 81 -7.27 10.80 9.91
C LEU A 81 -8.53 10.75 10.81
N THR A 82 -9.10 11.90 11.16
CA THR A 82 -10.37 11.97 11.91
C THR A 82 -11.60 11.93 11.00
N GLY A 83 -11.41 11.93 9.68
CA GLY A 83 -12.47 11.88 8.68
C GLY A 83 -12.99 13.26 8.26
N GLU A 84 -12.30 14.35 8.59
CA GLU A 84 -12.62 15.68 8.08
C GLU A 84 -12.19 15.80 6.62
N GLU A 85 -13.14 16.14 5.74
CA GLU A 85 -12.90 16.35 4.32
C GLU A 85 -12.16 17.67 4.08
N LEU A 86 -11.02 17.61 3.39
CA LEU A 86 -10.18 18.76 3.05
C LEU A 86 -10.30 19.15 1.58
N ALA A 87 -10.41 18.16 0.69
CA ALA A 87 -10.60 18.38 -0.73
C ALA A 87 -11.28 17.19 -1.40
N VAL A 88 -12.09 17.46 -2.43
CA VAL A 88 -12.78 16.43 -3.22
C VAL A 88 -12.61 16.67 -4.71
N ALA A 89 -12.55 15.58 -5.46
CA ALA A 89 -12.74 15.56 -6.90
C ALA A 89 -13.63 14.38 -7.29
N THR A 90 -14.39 14.55 -8.37
CA THR A 90 -15.14 13.47 -8.99
C THR A 90 -14.62 13.22 -10.40
N ALA A 91 -14.65 11.97 -10.82
CA ALA A 91 -14.30 11.55 -12.16
C ALA A 91 -15.23 10.43 -12.62
N TYR A 92 -15.28 10.21 -13.93
CA TYR A 92 -15.94 9.04 -14.49
C TYR A 92 -14.89 7.97 -14.75
N LEU A 93 -15.04 6.81 -14.12
CA LEU A 93 -14.20 5.65 -14.36
C LEU A 93 -14.82 4.81 -15.48
N HIS A 94 -13.99 4.43 -16.45
CA HIS A 94 -14.31 3.39 -17.43
C HIS A 94 -13.10 2.49 -17.63
N ALA A 95 -13.26 1.20 -17.34
CA ALA A 95 -12.29 0.15 -17.65
C ALA A 95 -12.99 -0.94 -18.47
N ASP A 96 -12.37 -1.35 -19.57
CA ASP A 96 -12.87 -2.45 -20.40
C ASP A 96 -12.94 -3.77 -19.61
N ALA A 97 -13.68 -4.74 -20.14
CA ALA A 97 -13.62 -6.12 -19.68
C ALA A 97 -12.17 -6.65 -19.76
N ARG A 98 -11.69 -7.28 -18.68
CA ARG A 98 -10.29 -7.76 -18.54
C ARG A 98 -9.26 -6.65 -18.83
N GLY A 99 -9.59 -5.41 -18.46
CA GLY A 99 -8.82 -4.21 -18.79
C GLY A 99 -8.36 -3.43 -17.56
N THR A 100 -7.56 -2.39 -17.82
CA THR A 100 -7.16 -1.42 -16.80
C THR A 100 -7.39 -0.01 -17.29
N ALA A 101 -7.72 0.89 -16.38
CA ALA A 101 -7.76 2.34 -16.63
C ALA A 101 -6.84 3.06 -15.66
N THR A 102 -6.18 4.12 -16.13
CA THR A 102 -5.37 5.00 -15.28
C THR A 102 -5.98 6.39 -15.32
N LEU A 103 -6.20 6.97 -14.14
CA LEU A 103 -6.74 8.31 -13.97
C LEU A 103 -5.74 9.15 -13.19
N ASP A 104 -5.54 10.38 -13.65
CA ASP A 104 -4.78 11.36 -12.89
C ASP A 104 -5.53 11.75 -11.62
N VAL A 105 -4.82 11.85 -10.50
CA VAL A 105 -5.40 12.39 -9.26
C VAL A 105 -5.19 13.91 -9.29
N PRO A 106 -6.25 14.73 -9.23
CA PRO A 106 -6.11 16.19 -9.28
C PRO A 106 -5.19 16.72 -8.18
N ALA A 107 -4.37 17.72 -8.49
CA ALA A 107 -3.33 18.21 -7.59
C ALA A 107 -3.86 18.66 -6.21
N HIS A 108 -5.07 19.22 -6.13
CA HIS A 108 -5.68 19.65 -4.85
C HIS A 108 -6.11 18.49 -3.95
N VAL A 109 -6.25 17.28 -4.51
CA VAL A 109 -6.47 16.04 -3.77
C VAL A 109 -5.15 15.28 -3.56
N ALA A 110 -4.23 15.34 -4.52
CA ALA A 110 -2.95 14.63 -4.48
C ALA A 110 -1.84 15.35 -3.66
N THR A 111 -2.10 16.54 -3.11
CA THR A 111 -1.12 17.31 -2.35
C THR A 111 -1.64 17.53 -0.93
N ALA A 112 -0.95 16.95 0.05
CA ALA A 112 -1.26 17.19 1.46
C ALA A 112 -0.74 18.54 1.94
N GLU A 113 -1.44 19.13 2.91
CA GLU A 113 -0.93 20.26 3.69
C GLU A 113 -0.12 19.73 4.87
N ASP A 114 -0.65 18.70 5.55
CA ASP A 114 0.02 17.91 6.58
C ASP A 114 0.05 16.43 6.20
N ALA A 115 1.17 15.99 5.62
CA ALA A 115 1.32 14.63 5.11
C ALA A 115 1.20 13.53 6.19
N GLU A 116 1.43 13.85 7.47
CA GLU A 116 1.37 12.88 8.57
C GLU A 116 -0.06 12.57 9.02
N PHE A 117 -0.97 13.52 8.83
CA PHE A 117 -2.35 13.44 9.33
C PHE A 117 -3.40 13.41 8.23
N GLU A 118 -2.98 13.29 6.98
CA GLU A 118 -3.87 13.25 5.82
C GLU A 118 -3.77 11.95 5.03
N ILE A 119 -4.87 11.60 4.37
CA ILE A 119 -5.00 10.46 3.47
C ILE A 119 -5.79 10.86 2.23
N VAL A 120 -5.64 10.07 1.17
CA VAL A 120 -6.53 10.10 0.01
C VAL A 120 -7.35 8.82 -0.02
N VAL A 121 -8.66 8.98 -0.13
CA VAL A 121 -9.62 7.89 -0.32
C VAL A 121 -10.16 7.98 -1.74
N ALA A 122 -10.27 6.82 -2.39
CA ALA A 122 -11.02 6.67 -3.63
C ALA A 122 -12.20 5.73 -3.39
N ASP A 123 -13.42 6.22 -3.63
CA ASP A 123 -14.65 5.45 -3.60
C ASP A 123 -15.24 5.41 -5.01
N CYS A 124 -15.41 4.21 -5.57
CA CYS A 124 -16.05 4.02 -6.86
C CYS A 124 -17.36 3.27 -6.68
N GLY A 125 -18.47 3.89 -7.09
CA GLY A 125 -19.82 3.48 -6.68
C GLY A 125 -20.21 4.08 -5.32
N TYR A 126 -21.43 3.81 -4.87
CA TYR A 126 -21.91 4.36 -3.61
C TYR A 126 -21.58 3.42 -2.43
N PRO A 127 -21.06 3.93 -1.29
CA PRO A 127 -20.82 3.10 -0.12
C PRO A 127 -22.07 2.33 0.33
N GLY A 128 -21.95 1.01 0.40
CA GLY A 128 -23.06 0.10 0.74
C GLY A 128 -23.64 -0.65 -0.45
N ASP A 129 -23.34 -0.23 -1.68
CA ASP A 129 -23.67 -1.00 -2.87
C ASP A 129 -22.75 -2.23 -2.99
N THR A 130 -23.24 -3.30 -3.60
CA THR A 130 -22.49 -4.56 -3.73
C THR A 130 -21.28 -4.47 -4.66
N ASP A 131 -21.26 -3.49 -5.55
CA ASP A 131 -20.19 -3.23 -6.52
C ASP A 131 -19.28 -2.05 -6.10
N HIS A 132 -19.47 -1.52 -4.88
CA HIS A 132 -18.62 -0.47 -4.33
C HIS A 132 -17.19 -0.96 -4.16
N VAL A 133 -16.24 -0.21 -4.74
CA VAL A 133 -14.80 -0.47 -4.61
C VAL A 133 -14.15 0.73 -3.96
N ARG A 134 -13.40 0.49 -2.88
CA ARG A 134 -12.69 1.52 -2.12
C ARG A 134 -11.21 1.22 -2.01
N THR A 135 -10.39 2.27 -2.09
CA THR A 135 -8.97 2.19 -1.75
C THR A 135 -8.52 3.46 -1.03
N VAL A 136 -7.42 3.35 -0.27
CA VAL A 136 -6.87 4.43 0.54
C VAL A 136 -5.35 4.46 0.36
N THR A 137 -4.78 5.66 0.30
CA THR A 137 -3.33 5.85 0.38
C THR A 137 -2.99 6.96 1.39
N THR A 138 -1.84 6.81 2.04
CA THR A 138 -1.23 7.84 2.88
C THR A 138 -0.26 8.69 2.08
N PHE A 139 0.06 9.89 2.58
CA PHE A 139 1.12 10.73 2.01
C PHE A 139 2.50 10.39 2.59
N VAL A 140 2.57 9.97 3.86
CA VAL A 140 3.81 9.42 4.43
C VAL A 140 4.14 8.10 3.75
N ARG A 141 5.34 8.02 3.17
CA ARG A 141 5.88 6.77 2.63
C ARG A 141 6.76 6.09 3.68
N THR A 142 6.45 4.84 3.97
CA THR A 142 7.06 4.01 5.04
C THR A 142 8.56 3.71 4.86
N TRP A 143 9.20 4.25 3.82
CA TRP A 143 10.64 4.05 3.53
C TRP A 143 11.55 5.10 4.17
N LEU A 144 10.99 6.18 4.72
CA LEU A 144 11.71 7.12 5.58
C LEU A 144 11.48 6.77 7.06
N CYS A 145 11.70 5.50 7.40
CA CYS A 145 12.38 5.30 8.67
C CYS A 145 13.76 5.92 8.46
N ASP A 146 13.93 7.21 8.81
CA ASP A 146 15.22 7.72 9.24
C ASP A 146 15.61 6.88 10.46
N THR A 147 16.06 5.65 10.20
CA THR A 147 17.00 5.02 11.09
C THR A 147 18.17 5.96 11.03
N ARG A 148 18.16 6.99 11.89
CA ARG A 148 19.40 7.55 12.38
C ARG A 148 20.13 6.35 12.90
N VAL A 149 21.00 5.82 12.06
CA VAL A 149 22.03 4.89 12.48
C VAL A 149 22.85 5.78 13.40
N ILE A 150 22.49 5.80 14.69
CA ILE A 150 23.42 6.19 15.72
C ILE A 150 24.57 5.23 15.49
N PRO A 151 25.76 5.70 15.06
CA PRO A 151 26.86 4.81 14.75
C PRO A 151 27.26 4.15 16.07
N TRP A 152 26.75 2.95 16.30
CA TRP A 152 27.24 2.06 17.34
C TRP A 152 28.61 1.59 16.87
N LEU A 153 29.65 2.29 17.30
CA LEU A 153 31.03 1.82 17.23
C LEU A 153 31.28 0.97 18.49
N PRO A 154 31.10 -0.36 18.49
CA PRO A 154 31.76 -1.18 19.48
C PRO A 154 33.26 -1.02 19.24
N LEU A 155 34.01 -0.58 20.25
CA LEU A 155 35.46 -0.70 20.27
C LEU A 155 35.80 -2.06 20.89
N PRO A 156 35.96 -3.14 20.11
CA PRO A 156 36.52 -4.37 20.66
C PRO A 156 37.95 -4.07 21.13
N LYS A 157 38.23 -4.27 22.41
CA LYS A 157 39.60 -4.42 22.88
C LYS A 157 39.97 -5.90 22.71
N PRO A 158 40.85 -6.27 21.77
CA PRO A 158 41.27 -7.67 21.65
C PRO A 158 41.99 -8.09 22.93
N SER A 159 41.56 -9.21 23.53
CA SER A 159 42.29 -9.92 24.58
C SER A 159 42.67 -11.31 24.05
N PRO A 160 43.87 -11.84 24.36
CA PRO A 160 44.43 -12.96 23.59
C PRO A 160 43.74 -14.32 23.75
N LYS A 161 42.73 -14.48 24.62
CA LYS A 161 42.12 -15.81 24.86
C LYS A 161 40.61 -15.88 25.06
N ASP A 162 39.87 -14.77 25.13
CA ASP A 162 38.40 -14.79 25.21
C ASP A 162 37.82 -13.44 24.74
N TYR A 163 36.65 -13.48 24.08
CA TYR A 163 35.89 -12.27 23.74
C TYR A 163 34.84 -11.99 24.82
N ARG A 164 34.94 -10.84 25.48
CA ARG A 164 33.89 -10.30 26.35
C ARG A 164 33.33 -9.03 25.72
N VAL A 165 32.10 -9.10 25.24
CA VAL A 165 31.37 -7.92 24.74
C VAL A 165 30.58 -7.31 25.91
N THR A 166 30.88 -6.05 26.25
CA THR A 166 30.11 -5.32 27.27
C THR A 166 29.29 -4.26 26.54
N VAL A 167 27.97 -4.40 26.56
CA VAL A 167 27.04 -3.40 26.03
C VAL A 167 26.59 -2.52 27.18
N ARG A 168 26.76 -1.20 27.06
CA ARG A 168 26.15 -0.21 27.97
C ARG A 168 25.25 0.69 27.13
N ALA A 169 24.01 0.85 27.56
CA ALA A 169 23.15 1.90 27.03
C ALA A 169 23.64 3.26 27.54
N ALA A 170 23.77 4.24 26.66
CA ALA A 170 23.90 5.63 27.06
C ALA A 170 22.50 6.13 27.44
N SER A 171 22.36 6.72 28.62
CA SER A 171 21.19 7.51 29.03
C SER A 171 21.14 8.83 28.29
#